data_AF-A0A8S9XGY3-F1
#
_entry.id   AF-A0A8S9XGY3-F1
#
_cell.length_a   1.000
_cell.length_b   1.000
_cell.length_c   1.000
_cell.angle_alpha   90.00
_cell.angle_beta   90.00
_cell.angle_gamma   90.00
#
_symmetry.space_group_name_H-M   'P 1'
#
loop_
_entity.id
_entity.type
_entity.pdbx_description
1 polymer ?
#
loop_
_entity_poly.entity_id
_entity_poly.type
_entity_poly.pdbx_seq_one_letter_code
_entity_poly.pdbx_strand_id
1 'polypeptide(L)'
;MHSPSNQKHKPAVRVLQKNQVSLKETECTVDDLKEVRTSQLGVDEGVLRELLRLGLDNEDKIESFFIADDPEIRKAARRIKIERRIQQAENIPQDGQEPVKIPTDSELQMESSMYRILELLEDSRRSISAMRVTTVQNALERQKKEKEQRDEIEKIIKEECEKAQAMYDEIDRRWKEISQTEDILTLYDKTEDQKDSCLELLEQKDIFIANLKMKLKQADRQFNEELAKQDDFMVILTERINDQINVMNDCYQRELHNLQNVVNVEKNEVLSERKKQWEKMSGNKERLELENMVKRYDYLQEYEEQIDSMIIEQHETMRDQKMIMETKLNKLTVEENRYQSAVLISKELLNYNVQVLQKRQDENRVIKGQQKRIVNRLQDSVRKLRQEQKDEIQRLVNEKKQLQDSIKNLHGNVNTLNVRLKTLAASSTKKYFKLWDFNQGVAEELIDKVRY
;
A
#
# COMPACT_ATOMS: atom_id res chain seq x y z
N MET A 1 -79.21 -24.82 42.11
CA MET A 1 -78.22 -25.48 42.99
C MET A 1 -76.90 -24.72 42.88
N HIS A 2 -76.35 -24.30 44.02
CA HIS A 2 -74.95 -23.91 44.27
C HIS A 2 -74.36 -22.71 43.49
N SER A 3 -74.40 -21.53 44.12
CA SER A 3 -73.26 -20.58 44.16
C SER A 3 -72.17 -21.17 45.10
N PRO A 4 -70.89 -20.68 45.20
CA PRO A 4 -70.41 -19.32 44.90
C PRO A 4 -68.94 -19.18 44.41
N SER A 5 -68.45 -17.93 44.36
CA SER A 5 -67.08 -17.49 44.70
C SER A 5 -65.99 -17.65 43.62
N ASN A 6 -65.67 -16.58 42.87
CA ASN A 6 -64.65 -15.56 43.22
C ASN A 6 -63.21 -16.07 43.07
N GLN A 7 -62.53 -15.68 41.99
CA GLN A 7 -61.13 -15.29 42.06
C GLN A 7 -60.73 -14.39 40.89
N LYS A 8 -60.23 -13.22 41.27
CA LYS A 8 -59.69 -12.15 40.46
C LYS A 8 -58.37 -12.59 39.85
N HIS A 9 -58.16 -12.38 38.55
CA HIS A 9 -56.82 -12.28 37.99
C HIS A 9 -56.63 -10.92 37.31
N LYS A 10 -55.94 -10.04 38.05
CA LYS A 10 -55.18 -8.92 37.50
C LYS A 10 -54.01 -9.51 36.70
N PRO A 11 -53.64 -8.98 35.52
CA PRO A 11 -52.29 -9.15 35.03
C PRO A 11 -51.37 -8.21 35.84
N ALA A 12 -50.43 -8.80 36.57
CA ALA A 12 -49.38 -8.08 37.24
C ALA A 12 -48.45 -7.46 36.18
N VAL A 13 -48.38 -6.13 36.15
CA VAL A 13 -47.29 -5.39 35.53
C VAL A 13 -46.01 -5.78 36.26
N ARG A 14 -45.24 -6.70 35.69
CA ARG A 14 -43.89 -6.98 36.15
C ARG A 14 -42.99 -5.90 35.58
N VAL A 15 -42.86 -4.81 36.34
CA VAL A 15 -41.78 -3.84 36.20
C VAL A 15 -40.47 -4.62 36.26
N LEU A 16 -39.80 -4.77 35.13
CA LEU A 16 -38.40 -5.19 35.09
C LEU A 16 -37.60 -4.03 35.68
N GLN A 17 -37.27 -4.13 36.97
CA GLN A 17 -36.17 -3.38 37.55
C GLN A 17 -34.93 -3.70 36.73
N LYS A 18 -34.45 -2.69 36.01
CA LYS A 18 -33.10 -2.63 35.45
C LYS A 18 -32.12 -2.86 36.60
N ASN A 19 -31.59 -4.07 36.70
CA ASN A 19 -30.32 -4.28 37.37
C ASN A 19 -29.26 -3.58 36.51
N GLN A 20 -28.88 -2.38 36.91
CA GLN A 20 -27.60 -1.78 36.55
C GLN A 20 -26.50 -2.67 37.14
N VAL A 21 -26.07 -3.69 36.40
CA VAL A 21 -24.72 -4.22 36.58
C VAL A 21 -23.83 -3.32 35.75
N SER A 22 -23.14 -2.43 36.45
CA SER A 22 -21.99 -1.69 35.96
C SER A 22 -21.03 -2.66 35.27
N LEU A 23 -21.06 -2.71 33.94
CA LEU A 23 -19.93 -3.18 33.14
C LEU A 23 -18.81 -2.17 33.38
N LYS A 24 -18.00 -2.42 34.41
CA LYS A 24 -16.64 -1.91 34.42
C LYS A 24 -15.96 -2.57 33.22
N GLU A 25 -15.66 -1.77 32.21
CA GLU A 25 -14.71 -2.11 31.18
C GLU A 25 -13.39 -2.45 31.88
N THR A 26 -13.18 -3.74 32.16
CA THR A 26 -11.84 -4.26 32.38
C THR A 26 -11.28 -4.50 30.98
N GLU A 27 -10.42 -3.59 30.53
CA GLU A 27 -9.51 -3.84 29.43
C GLU A 27 -8.78 -5.16 29.72
N CYS A 28 -9.20 -6.23 29.08
CA CYS A 28 -8.52 -7.51 29.13
C CYS A 28 -7.26 -7.33 28.30
N THR A 29 -6.13 -7.18 28.97
CA THR A 29 -4.85 -6.98 28.30
C THR A 29 -4.45 -8.26 27.60
N VAL A 30 -3.67 -8.15 26.52
CA VAL A 30 -3.20 -9.29 25.73
C VAL A 30 -2.43 -10.32 26.59
N ASP A 31 -1.93 -9.91 27.76
CA ASP A 31 -1.24 -10.76 28.72
C ASP A 31 -2.20 -11.58 29.60
N ASP A 32 -3.40 -11.08 29.90
CA ASP A 32 -4.45 -11.84 30.61
C ASP A 32 -4.99 -12.99 29.73
N LEU A 33 -5.08 -12.76 28.40
CA LEU A 33 -5.43 -13.80 27.42
C LEU A 33 -4.32 -14.85 27.25
N LYS A 34 -3.05 -14.49 27.50
CA LYS A 34 -1.93 -15.44 27.50
C LYS A 34 -1.97 -16.32 28.74
N GLU A 35 -2.23 -15.76 29.93
CA GLU A 35 -2.30 -16.51 31.20
C GLU A 35 -3.49 -17.46 31.27
N VAL A 36 -4.64 -17.07 30.72
CA VAL A 36 -5.83 -17.94 30.68
C VAL A 36 -5.64 -19.10 29.69
N ARG A 37 -4.95 -18.90 28.56
CA ARG A 37 -4.68 -19.98 27.59
C ARG A 37 -3.53 -20.90 27.99
N THR A 38 -2.48 -20.40 28.63
CA THR A 38 -1.38 -21.24 29.16
C THR A 38 -1.89 -22.23 30.21
N SER A 39 -2.83 -21.79 31.05
CA SER A 39 -3.48 -22.60 32.09
C SER A 39 -4.40 -23.69 31.51
N GLN A 40 -5.04 -23.46 30.36
CA GLN A 40 -5.96 -24.42 29.74
C GLN A 40 -5.27 -25.52 28.92
N LEU A 41 -4.05 -25.27 28.41
CA LEU A 41 -3.37 -26.21 27.51
C LEU A 41 -2.37 -27.14 28.22
N GLY A 42 -1.87 -26.77 29.41
CA GLY A 42 -0.94 -27.60 30.18
C GLY A 42 0.36 -27.92 29.44
N VAL A 43 0.89 -26.93 28.69
CA VAL A 43 2.12 -27.06 27.91
C VAL A 43 3.15 -26.06 28.45
N ASP A 44 4.41 -26.48 28.57
CA ASP A 44 5.54 -25.66 29.03
C ASP A 44 5.64 -24.34 28.22
N GLU A 45 5.89 -23.23 28.93
CA GLU A 45 5.88 -21.87 28.40
C GLU A 45 6.88 -21.67 27.23
N GLY A 46 7.95 -22.47 27.21
CA GLY A 46 8.94 -22.48 26.13
C GLY A 46 8.41 -23.00 24.79
N VAL A 47 7.56 -24.04 24.81
CA VAL A 47 6.98 -24.64 23.60
C VAL A 47 5.93 -23.70 23.01
N LEU A 48 5.18 -22.99 23.86
CA LEU A 48 4.23 -21.95 23.45
C LEU A 48 4.92 -20.78 22.76
N ARG A 49 6.09 -20.35 23.24
CA ARG A 49 6.89 -19.29 22.58
C ARG A 49 7.40 -19.72 21.22
N GLU A 50 7.79 -20.98 21.06
CA GLU A 50 8.28 -21.53 19.79
C GLU A 50 7.13 -21.70 18.76
N LEU A 51 5.94 -22.09 19.21
CA LEU A 51 4.72 -22.14 18.39
C LEU A 51 4.24 -20.74 17.98
N LEU A 52 4.35 -19.74 18.86
CA LEU A 52 4.05 -18.33 18.55
C LEU A 52 5.07 -17.74 17.55
N ARG A 53 6.35 -18.11 17.66
CA ARG A 53 7.42 -17.64 16.76
C ARG A 53 7.25 -18.17 15.33
N LEU A 54 6.64 -19.36 15.16
CA LEU A 54 6.49 -20.02 13.86
C LEU A 54 5.19 -19.67 13.10
N GLY A 55 4.29 -18.92 13.74
CA GLY A 55 3.06 -18.40 13.14
C GLY A 55 1.95 -19.45 13.08
N LEU A 56 0.99 -19.37 14.01
CA LEU A 56 -0.18 -20.25 14.16
C LEU A 56 -1.25 -20.09 13.07
N ASP A 57 -1.03 -19.19 12.10
CA ASP A 57 -2.03 -18.73 11.15
C ASP A 57 -2.02 -19.49 9.81
N ASN A 58 -0.96 -20.24 9.49
CA ASN A 58 -0.85 -20.92 8.19
C ASN A 58 -1.17 -22.43 8.31
N GLU A 59 -2.27 -22.87 7.69
CA GLU A 59 -2.72 -24.28 7.67
C GLU A 59 -1.64 -25.24 7.17
N ASP A 60 -0.87 -24.84 6.16
CA ASP A 60 0.18 -25.65 5.54
C ASP A 60 1.34 -25.98 6.50
N LYS A 61 1.58 -25.12 7.51
CA LYS A 61 2.66 -25.36 8.49
C LYS A 61 2.21 -26.32 9.58
N ILE A 62 0.91 -26.38 9.91
CA ILE A 62 0.39 -27.28 10.96
C ILE A 62 0.60 -28.75 10.58
N GLU A 63 0.54 -29.08 9.29
CA GLU A 63 0.82 -30.44 8.81
C GLU A 63 2.30 -30.83 8.96
N SER A 64 3.23 -29.88 8.80
CA SER A 64 4.66 -30.12 8.99
C SER A 64 5.03 -30.50 10.43
N PHE A 65 4.25 -30.04 11.43
CA PHE A 65 4.47 -30.35 12.85
C PHE A 65 4.01 -31.75 13.27
N PHE A 66 3.30 -32.51 12.42
CA PHE A 66 3.02 -33.93 12.68
C PHE A 66 4.25 -34.83 12.54
N ILE A 67 5.31 -34.34 11.86
CA ILE A 67 6.56 -35.05 11.58
C ILE A 67 7.70 -34.62 12.54
N ALA A 68 7.50 -33.61 13.38
CA ALA A 68 8.51 -33.17 14.36
C ALA A 68 8.87 -34.29 15.36
N ASP A 69 10.15 -34.35 15.75
CA ASP A 69 10.71 -35.40 16.62
C ASP A 69 10.12 -35.39 18.04
N ASP A 70 9.67 -34.23 18.51
CA ASP A 70 9.21 -34.03 19.90
C ASP A 70 7.73 -34.44 20.11
N PRO A 71 7.43 -35.39 21.02
CA PRO A 71 6.08 -35.89 21.27
C PRO A 71 5.06 -34.84 21.73
N GLU A 72 5.48 -33.80 22.45
CA GLU A 72 4.56 -32.81 23.04
C GLU A 72 4.03 -31.81 22.00
N ILE A 73 4.85 -31.43 21.02
CA ILE A 73 4.45 -30.56 19.90
C ILE A 73 3.38 -31.26 19.04
N ARG A 74 3.52 -32.57 18.83
CA ARG A 74 2.51 -33.37 18.09
C ARG A 74 1.18 -33.47 18.83
N LYS A 75 1.19 -33.57 20.16
CA LYS A 75 -0.05 -33.60 20.97
C LYS A 75 -0.73 -32.23 20.94
N ALA A 76 0.02 -31.13 21.04
CA ALA A 76 -0.50 -29.77 20.94
C ALA A 76 -1.13 -29.48 19.56
N ALA A 77 -0.43 -29.82 18.47
CA ALA A 77 -0.96 -29.68 17.10
C ALA A 77 -2.24 -30.50 16.87
N ARG A 78 -2.33 -31.71 17.44
CA ARG A 78 -3.55 -32.54 17.40
C ARG A 78 -4.70 -31.91 18.18
N ARG A 79 -4.46 -31.36 19.38
CA ARG A 79 -5.48 -30.67 20.17
C ARG A 79 -6.04 -29.46 19.44
N ILE A 80 -5.18 -28.63 18.84
CA ILE A 80 -5.60 -27.46 18.04
C ILE A 80 -6.45 -27.89 16.84
N LYS A 81 -6.09 -28.99 16.14
CA LYS A 81 -6.89 -29.52 15.02
C LYS A 81 -8.26 -30.06 15.48
N ILE A 82 -8.33 -30.68 16.64
CA ILE A 82 -9.58 -31.18 17.23
C ILE A 82 -10.46 -30.01 17.67
N GLU A 83 -9.90 -28.99 18.33
CA GLU A 83 -10.63 -27.78 18.71
C GLU A 83 -11.17 -27.02 17.49
N ARG A 84 -10.39 -26.88 16.41
CA ARG A 84 -10.90 -26.30 15.15
C ARG A 84 -12.01 -27.14 14.53
N ARG A 85 -11.92 -28.47 14.58
CA ARG A 85 -13.01 -29.35 14.11
C ARG A 85 -14.26 -29.22 14.97
N ILE A 86 -14.11 -29.05 16.28
CA ILE A 86 -15.23 -28.80 17.21
C ILE A 86 -15.86 -27.44 16.91
N GLN A 87 -15.06 -26.39 16.74
CA GLN A 87 -15.55 -25.04 16.37
C GLN A 87 -16.20 -25.01 14.98
N GLN A 88 -15.68 -25.79 14.02
CA GLN A 88 -16.32 -25.96 12.71
C GLN A 88 -17.62 -26.76 12.83
N ALA A 89 -17.68 -27.78 13.69
CA ALA A 89 -18.92 -28.52 13.96
C ALA A 89 -19.96 -27.68 14.71
N GLU A 90 -19.53 -26.76 15.58
CA GLU A 90 -20.39 -25.78 16.26
C GLU A 90 -20.86 -24.64 15.32
N ASN A 91 -20.05 -24.29 14.32
CA ASN A 91 -20.38 -23.27 13.30
C ASN A 91 -21.10 -23.84 12.06
N ILE A 92 -21.26 -25.16 11.93
CA ILE A 92 -22.20 -25.74 10.96
C ILE A 92 -23.59 -25.54 11.56
N PRO A 93 -24.46 -24.72 10.95
CA PRO A 93 -25.82 -24.55 11.42
C PRO A 93 -26.50 -25.92 11.43
N GLN A 94 -27.15 -26.28 12.54
CA GLN A 94 -28.09 -27.40 12.54
C GLN A 94 -29.20 -27.09 11.53
N ASP A 95 -29.10 -27.67 10.34
CA ASP A 95 -30.14 -27.70 9.32
C ASP A 95 -31.36 -28.40 9.92
N GLY A 96 -32.42 -27.65 10.25
CA GLY A 96 -33.68 -28.23 10.74
C GLY A 96 -34.58 -27.32 11.58
N GLN A 97 -34.10 -26.18 12.08
CA GLN A 97 -34.98 -25.13 12.61
C GLN A 97 -34.87 -23.93 11.68
N GLU A 98 -35.79 -23.83 10.72
CA GLU A 98 -36.05 -22.55 10.07
C GLU A 98 -36.18 -21.49 11.17
N PRO A 99 -35.45 -20.37 11.09
CA PRO A 99 -35.64 -19.29 12.05
C PRO A 99 -37.13 -18.95 12.02
N VAL A 100 -37.78 -19.01 13.20
CA VAL A 100 -39.15 -18.57 13.36
C VAL A 100 -39.21 -17.16 12.77
N LYS A 101 -39.80 -17.03 11.58
CA LYS A 101 -39.98 -15.73 10.92
C LYS A 101 -40.84 -14.93 11.87
N ILE A 102 -40.21 -14.00 12.58
CA ILE A 102 -40.94 -12.99 13.35
C ILE A 102 -41.75 -12.25 12.29
N PRO A 103 -43.09 -12.26 12.37
CA PRO A 103 -43.91 -11.56 11.41
C PRO A 103 -43.42 -10.12 11.30
N THR A 104 -43.20 -9.68 10.08
CA THR A 104 -42.81 -8.29 9.82
C THR A 104 -44.01 -7.39 10.17
N ASP A 105 -43.80 -6.15 10.59
CA ASP A 105 -44.90 -5.24 10.96
C ASP A 105 -45.90 -5.06 9.80
N SER A 106 -45.42 -5.12 8.56
CA SER A 106 -46.22 -5.12 7.33
C SER A 106 -47.07 -6.38 7.16
N GLU A 107 -46.58 -7.54 7.58
CA GLU A 107 -47.36 -8.80 7.58
C GLU A 107 -48.47 -8.75 8.63
N LEU A 108 -48.19 -8.21 9.82
CA LEU A 108 -49.20 -8.01 10.85
C LEU A 108 -50.25 -6.98 10.43
N GLN A 109 -49.84 -5.88 9.81
CA GLN A 109 -50.75 -4.87 9.27
C GLN A 109 -51.61 -5.43 8.14
N MET A 110 -51.05 -6.29 7.28
CA MET A 110 -51.78 -6.96 6.21
C MET A 110 -52.86 -7.90 6.77
N GLU A 111 -52.54 -8.66 7.82
CA GLU A 111 -53.50 -9.54 8.47
C GLU A 111 -54.65 -8.74 9.12
N SER A 112 -54.33 -7.66 9.84
CA SER A 112 -55.34 -6.76 10.42
C SER A 112 -56.23 -6.11 9.36
N SER A 113 -55.63 -5.65 8.26
CA SER A 113 -56.35 -5.06 7.12
C SER A 113 -57.31 -6.08 6.50
N MET A 114 -56.86 -7.34 6.36
CA MET A 114 -57.68 -8.43 5.82
C MET A 114 -58.88 -8.72 6.71
N TYR A 115 -58.70 -8.78 8.03
CA TYR A 115 -59.82 -8.97 8.96
C TYR A 115 -60.87 -7.86 8.83
N ARG A 116 -60.44 -6.60 8.71
CA ARG A 116 -61.35 -5.47 8.59
C ARG A 116 -62.13 -5.45 7.27
N ILE A 117 -61.47 -5.84 6.18
CA ILE A 117 -62.11 -6.03 4.88
C ILE A 117 -63.13 -7.18 4.93
N LEU A 118 -62.78 -8.30 5.58
CA LEU A 118 -63.68 -9.45 5.72
C LEU A 118 -64.92 -9.11 6.54
N GLU A 119 -64.76 -8.36 7.64
CA GLU A 119 -65.88 -7.86 8.43
C GLU A 119 -66.84 -7.00 7.59
N LEU A 120 -66.29 -6.08 6.79
CA LEU A 120 -67.09 -5.24 5.88
C LEU A 120 -67.82 -6.06 4.79
N LEU A 121 -67.17 -7.10 4.26
CA LEU A 121 -67.78 -8.01 3.30
C LEU A 121 -68.92 -8.83 3.92
N GLU A 122 -68.75 -9.30 5.16
CA GLU A 122 -69.82 -9.97 5.89
C GLU A 122 -71.02 -9.07 6.12
N ASP A 123 -70.80 -7.82 6.54
CA ASP A 123 -71.88 -6.85 6.74
C ASP A 123 -72.58 -6.49 5.43
N SER A 124 -71.83 -6.35 4.34
CA SER A 124 -72.37 -6.16 2.99
C SER A 124 -73.25 -7.35 2.58
N ARG A 125 -72.79 -8.57 2.82
CA ARG A 125 -73.55 -9.80 2.56
C ARG A 125 -74.81 -9.88 3.41
N ARG A 126 -74.75 -9.54 4.71
CA ARG A 126 -75.93 -9.48 5.59
C ARG A 126 -76.96 -8.48 5.07
N SER A 127 -76.51 -7.30 4.64
CA SER A 127 -77.37 -6.27 4.06
C SER A 127 -78.07 -6.73 2.76
N ILE A 128 -77.34 -7.37 1.85
CA ILE A 128 -77.90 -7.94 0.61
C ILE A 128 -78.91 -9.05 0.95
N SER A 129 -78.57 -9.95 1.88
CA SER A 129 -79.47 -11.00 2.34
C SER A 129 -80.76 -10.44 2.95
N ALA A 130 -80.67 -9.41 3.79
CA ALA A 130 -81.85 -8.74 4.35
C ALA A 130 -82.77 -8.19 3.25
N MET A 131 -82.19 -7.54 2.24
CA MET A 131 -82.95 -7.00 1.12
C MET A 131 -83.62 -8.09 0.28
N ARG A 132 -82.92 -9.21 0.03
CA ARG A 132 -83.50 -10.39 -0.64
C ARG A 132 -84.67 -11.00 0.13
N VAL A 133 -84.60 -11.02 1.46
CA VAL A 133 -85.72 -11.51 2.29
C VAL A 133 -86.93 -10.58 2.15
N THR A 134 -86.72 -9.26 2.20
CA THR A 134 -87.80 -8.27 2.04
C THR A 134 -88.44 -8.35 0.65
N THR A 135 -87.66 -8.51 -0.42
CA THR A 135 -88.23 -8.66 -1.78
C THR A 135 -89.06 -9.92 -1.93
N VAL A 136 -88.61 -11.04 -1.37
CA VAL A 136 -89.39 -12.30 -1.34
C VAL A 136 -90.67 -12.14 -0.54
N GLN A 137 -90.62 -11.47 0.62
CA GLN A 137 -91.81 -11.19 1.43
C GLN A 137 -92.83 -10.32 0.68
N ASN A 138 -92.38 -9.23 0.07
CA ASN A 138 -93.24 -8.34 -0.72
C ASN A 138 -93.88 -9.08 -1.92
N ALA A 139 -93.12 -9.94 -2.59
CA ALA A 139 -93.62 -10.76 -3.70
C ALA A 139 -94.69 -11.76 -3.23
N LEU A 140 -94.50 -12.39 -2.07
CA LEU A 140 -95.47 -13.30 -1.47
C LEU A 140 -96.76 -12.55 -1.10
N GLU A 141 -96.65 -11.37 -0.49
CA GLU A 141 -97.80 -10.52 -0.16
C GLU A 141 -98.57 -10.09 -1.40
N ARG A 142 -97.87 -9.72 -2.49
CA ARG A 142 -98.48 -9.41 -3.78
C ARG A 142 -99.26 -10.59 -4.32
N GLN A 143 -98.65 -11.77 -4.34
CA GLN A 143 -99.31 -12.99 -4.82
C GLN A 143 -100.55 -13.32 -4.00
N LYS A 144 -100.52 -13.09 -2.68
CA LYS A 144 -101.66 -13.32 -1.79
C LYS A 144 -102.81 -12.37 -2.13
N LYS A 145 -102.53 -11.06 -2.27
CA LYS A 145 -103.55 -10.06 -2.64
C LYS A 145 -104.15 -10.35 -4.03
N GLU A 146 -103.33 -10.72 -5.00
CA GLU A 146 -103.80 -11.05 -6.35
C GLU A 146 -104.72 -12.27 -6.34
N LYS A 147 -104.41 -13.30 -5.53
CA LYS A 147 -105.30 -14.45 -5.34
C LYS A 147 -106.62 -14.04 -4.70
N GLU A 148 -106.59 -13.26 -3.62
CA GLU A 148 -107.80 -12.78 -2.95
C GLU A 148 -108.72 -11.98 -3.91
N GLN A 149 -108.13 -11.10 -4.74
CA GLN A 149 -108.88 -10.34 -5.75
C GLN A 149 -109.46 -11.24 -6.85
N ARG A 150 -108.71 -12.24 -7.32
CA ARG A 150 -109.19 -13.22 -8.31
C ARG A 150 -110.36 -14.03 -7.75
N ASP A 151 -110.24 -14.52 -6.52
CA ASP A 151 -111.27 -15.31 -5.85
C ASP A 151 -112.56 -14.49 -5.65
N GLU A 152 -112.44 -13.20 -5.30
CA GLU A 152 -113.59 -12.30 -5.17
C GLU A 152 -114.30 -12.07 -6.51
N ILE A 153 -113.56 -11.85 -7.60
CA ILE A 153 -114.12 -11.70 -8.94
C ILE A 153 -114.79 -13.00 -9.39
N GLU A 154 -114.17 -14.15 -9.16
CA GLU A 154 -114.74 -15.45 -9.51
C GLU A 154 -116.06 -15.70 -8.78
N LYS A 155 -116.14 -15.34 -7.49
CA LYS A 155 -117.37 -15.45 -6.70
C LYS A 155 -118.49 -14.59 -7.28
N ILE A 156 -118.20 -13.33 -7.62
CA ILE A 156 -119.17 -12.40 -8.20
C ILE A 156 -119.66 -12.88 -9.57
N ILE A 157 -118.78 -13.45 -10.39
CA ILE A 157 -119.15 -14.04 -11.68
C ILE A 157 -120.07 -15.26 -11.47
N LYS A 158 -119.76 -16.15 -10.52
CA LYS A 158 -120.60 -17.32 -10.22
C LYS A 158 -122.01 -16.92 -9.77
N GLU A 159 -122.12 -15.99 -8.83
CA GLU A 159 -123.42 -15.50 -8.33
C GLU A 159 -124.26 -14.86 -9.45
N GLU A 160 -123.64 -14.10 -10.34
CA GLU A 160 -124.35 -13.48 -11.47
C GLU A 160 -124.72 -14.50 -12.55
N CYS A 161 -123.85 -15.49 -12.82
CA CYS A 161 -124.17 -16.60 -13.71
C CYS A 161 -125.38 -17.40 -13.21
N GLU A 162 -125.47 -17.68 -11.89
CA GLU A 162 -126.61 -18.39 -11.30
C GLU A 162 -127.91 -17.59 -11.43
N LYS A 163 -127.88 -16.28 -11.13
CA LYS A 163 -129.05 -15.39 -11.29
C LYS A 163 -129.49 -15.27 -12.75
N ALA A 164 -128.53 -15.03 -13.65
CA ALA A 164 -128.82 -14.93 -15.07
C ALA A 164 -129.40 -16.24 -15.61
N GLN A 165 -128.83 -17.40 -15.22
CA GLN A 165 -129.33 -18.70 -15.61
C GLN A 165 -130.77 -18.94 -15.11
N ALA A 166 -131.07 -18.61 -13.86
CA ALA A 166 -132.44 -18.73 -13.33
C ALA A 166 -133.45 -17.87 -14.09
N MET A 167 -133.08 -16.64 -14.47
CA MET A 167 -133.93 -15.78 -15.30
C MET A 167 -134.09 -16.32 -16.73
N TYR A 168 -133.02 -16.87 -17.32
CA TYR A 168 -133.09 -17.54 -18.61
C TYR A 168 -134.02 -18.77 -18.58
N ASP A 169 -133.92 -19.61 -17.55
CA ASP A 169 -134.73 -20.82 -17.42
C ASP A 169 -136.22 -20.48 -17.26
N GLU A 170 -136.55 -19.40 -16.54
CA GLU A 170 -137.93 -18.90 -16.41
C GLU A 170 -138.47 -18.32 -17.73
N ILE A 171 -137.65 -17.58 -18.48
CA ILE A 171 -137.98 -17.11 -19.84
C ILE A 171 -138.23 -18.31 -20.77
N ASP A 172 -137.35 -19.33 -20.75
CA ASP A 172 -137.51 -20.55 -21.57
C ASP A 172 -138.78 -21.33 -21.20
N ARG A 173 -139.15 -21.38 -19.91
CA ARG A 173 -140.42 -21.99 -19.47
C ARG A 173 -141.62 -21.22 -20.00
N ARG A 174 -141.62 -19.89 -19.90
CA ARG A 174 -142.72 -19.04 -20.39
C ARG A 174 -142.85 -19.09 -21.92
N TRP A 175 -141.76 -19.25 -22.68
CA TRP A 175 -141.82 -19.52 -24.12
C TRP A 175 -142.52 -20.84 -24.45
N LYS A 176 -142.30 -21.90 -23.67
CA LYS A 176 -143.01 -23.18 -23.82
C LYS A 176 -144.51 -23.05 -23.53
N GLU A 177 -144.89 -22.21 -22.56
CA GLU A 177 -146.29 -21.92 -22.22
C GLU A 177 -146.98 -21.06 -23.31
N ILE A 178 -146.28 -20.08 -23.88
CA ILE A 178 -146.77 -19.24 -24.99
C ILE A 178 -147.02 -20.09 -26.25
N SER A 179 -146.14 -21.05 -26.54
CA SER A 179 -146.30 -21.97 -27.67
C SER A 179 -147.56 -22.85 -27.60
N GLN A 180 -148.20 -22.96 -26.44
CA GLN A 180 -149.42 -23.76 -26.22
C GLN A 180 -150.71 -22.92 -26.22
N THR A 181 -150.62 -21.60 -26.39
CA THR A 181 -151.78 -20.69 -26.34
C THR A 181 -152.31 -20.40 -27.76
N GLU A 182 -153.60 -20.62 -28.03
CA GLU A 182 -154.22 -20.45 -29.37
C GLU A 182 -154.89 -19.08 -29.62
N ASP A 183 -155.07 -18.24 -28.58
CA ASP A 183 -155.74 -16.94 -28.69
C ASP A 183 -154.77 -15.78 -29.01
N ILE A 184 -154.99 -15.10 -30.14
CA ILE A 184 -154.09 -14.13 -30.78
C ILE A 184 -153.85 -12.90 -29.90
N LEU A 185 -154.85 -12.42 -29.16
CA LEU A 185 -154.69 -11.23 -28.32
C LEU A 185 -153.86 -11.55 -27.07
N THR A 186 -154.13 -12.68 -26.42
CA THR A 186 -153.34 -13.15 -25.28
C THR A 186 -151.92 -13.55 -25.68
N LEU A 187 -151.71 -13.94 -26.94
CA LEU A 187 -150.39 -14.23 -27.48
C LEU A 187 -149.54 -12.96 -27.62
N TYR A 188 -150.15 -11.86 -28.07
CA TYR A 188 -149.49 -10.56 -28.20
C TYR A 188 -149.02 -10.05 -26.83
N ASP A 189 -149.92 -9.99 -25.84
CA ASP A 189 -149.60 -9.50 -24.49
C ASP A 189 -148.50 -10.33 -23.82
N LYS A 190 -148.60 -11.67 -23.87
CA LYS A 190 -147.55 -12.55 -23.32
C LYS A 190 -146.20 -12.42 -24.04
N THR A 191 -146.21 -12.09 -25.33
CA THR A 191 -144.97 -11.88 -26.11
C THR A 191 -144.32 -10.54 -25.77
N GLU A 192 -145.12 -9.49 -25.54
CA GLU A 192 -144.62 -8.20 -25.06
C GLU A 192 -144.02 -8.34 -23.64
N ASP A 193 -144.69 -9.06 -22.72
CA ASP A 193 -144.16 -9.36 -21.38
C ASP A 193 -142.84 -10.17 -21.42
N GLN A 194 -142.71 -11.10 -22.38
CA GLN A 194 -141.46 -11.83 -22.58
C GLN A 194 -140.35 -10.96 -23.14
N LYS A 195 -140.68 -10.09 -24.09
CA LYS A 195 -139.73 -9.12 -24.65
C LYS A 195 -139.21 -8.19 -23.55
N ASP A 196 -140.07 -7.72 -22.66
CA ASP A 196 -139.67 -6.91 -21.51
C ASP A 196 -138.79 -7.71 -20.52
N SER A 197 -139.13 -8.98 -20.25
CA SER A 197 -138.29 -9.87 -19.43
C SER A 197 -136.90 -10.12 -20.06
N CYS A 198 -136.81 -10.21 -21.39
CA CYS A 198 -135.53 -10.35 -22.11
C CYS A 198 -134.72 -9.05 -22.09
N LEU A 199 -135.37 -7.90 -22.18
CA LEU A 199 -134.73 -6.59 -22.07
C LEU A 199 -134.18 -6.39 -20.65
N GLU A 200 -134.92 -6.75 -19.61
CA GLU A 200 -134.44 -6.68 -18.22
C GLU A 200 -133.18 -7.52 -18.01
N LEU A 201 -133.12 -8.74 -18.56
CA LEU A 201 -131.94 -9.60 -18.49
C LEU A 201 -130.75 -9.05 -19.27
N LEU A 202 -130.99 -8.39 -20.41
CA LEU A 202 -129.94 -7.70 -21.17
C LEU A 202 -129.40 -6.48 -20.40
N GLU A 203 -130.27 -5.68 -19.80
CA GLU A 203 -129.86 -4.54 -18.98
C GLU A 203 -129.04 -4.99 -17.76
N GLN A 204 -129.44 -6.07 -17.08
CA GLN A 204 -128.64 -6.66 -16.00
C GLN A 204 -127.25 -7.08 -16.47
N LYS A 205 -127.14 -7.74 -17.64
CA LYS A 205 -125.86 -8.11 -18.23
C LYS A 205 -125.02 -6.89 -18.62
N ASP A 206 -125.61 -5.84 -19.16
CA ASP A 206 -124.90 -4.61 -19.52
C ASP A 206 -124.37 -3.88 -18.28
N ILE A 207 -125.16 -3.82 -17.19
CA ILE A 207 -124.73 -3.31 -15.89
C ILE A 207 -123.58 -4.15 -15.34
N PHE A 208 -123.67 -5.48 -15.42
CA PHE A 208 -122.61 -6.39 -14.98
C PHE A 208 -121.32 -6.22 -15.79
N ILE A 209 -121.43 -6.10 -17.12
CA ILE A 209 -120.28 -5.81 -18.01
C ILE A 209 -119.65 -4.46 -17.65
N ALA A 210 -120.45 -3.44 -17.35
CA ALA A 210 -119.94 -2.15 -16.90
C ALA A 210 -119.17 -2.26 -15.57
N ASN A 211 -119.69 -3.04 -14.61
CA ASN A 211 -119.03 -3.32 -13.34
C ASN A 211 -117.69 -4.06 -13.54
N LEU A 212 -117.65 -5.08 -14.40
CA LEU A 212 -116.41 -5.79 -14.71
C LEU A 212 -115.39 -4.88 -15.41
N LYS A 213 -115.82 -4.05 -16.36
CA LYS A 213 -114.96 -3.04 -17.01
C LYS A 213 -114.40 -2.03 -15.99
N MET A 214 -115.19 -1.63 -15.00
CA MET A 214 -114.72 -0.76 -13.92
C MET A 214 -113.68 -1.46 -13.05
N LYS A 215 -113.91 -2.72 -12.65
CA LYS A 215 -112.95 -3.52 -11.90
C LYS A 215 -111.63 -3.72 -12.67
N LEU A 216 -111.72 -3.94 -13.98
CA LEU A 216 -110.54 -4.05 -14.84
C LEU A 216 -109.73 -2.73 -14.87
N LYS A 217 -110.40 -1.59 -15.05
CA LYS A 217 -109.74 -0.26 -14.95
C LYS A 217 -109.15 0.02 -13.57
N GLN A 218 -109.73 -0.53 -12.51
CA GLN A 218 -109.19 -0.41 -11.16
C GLN A 218 -107.94 -1.29 -10.99
N ALA A 219 -107.96 -2.52 -11.51
CA ALA A 219 -106.81 -3.41 -11.53
C ALA A 219 -105.65 -2.80 -12.34
N ASP A 220 -105.91 -2.20 -13.50
CA ASP A 220 -104.89 -1.51 -14.30
C ASP A 220 -104.25 -0.33 -13.54
N ARG A 221 -105.06 0.44 -12.79
CA ARG A 221 -104.55 1.52 -11.95
C ARG A 221 -103.68 0.98 -10.81
N GLN A 222 -104.13 -0.06 -10.13
CA GLN A 222 -103.35 -0.73 -9.07
C GLN A 222 -102.03 -1.29 -9.62
N PHE A 223 -102.05 -1.88 -10.81
CA PHE A 223 -100.86 -2.41 -11.47
C PHE A 223 -99.84 -1.30 -11.78
N ASN A 224 -100.29 -0.15 -12.30
CA ASN A 224 -99.40 0.99 -12.55
C ASN A 224 -98.82 1.59 -11.26
N GLU A 225 -99.62 1.67 -10.19
CA GLU A 225 -99.15 2.11 -8.88
C GLU A 225 -98.12 1.13 -8.28
N GLU A 226 -98.31 -0.17 -8.46
CA GLU A 226 -97.33 -1.19 -8.04
C GLU A 226 -96.04 -1.09 -8.85
N LEU A 227 -96.13 -0.86 -10.16
CA LEU A 227 -94.98 -0.60 -11.03
C LEU A 227 -94.18 0.61 -10.57
N ALA A 228 -94.84 1.73 -10.27
CA ALA A 228 -94.18 2.92 -9.74
C ALA A 228 -93.46 2.64 -8.42
N LYS A 229 -94.11 1.92 -7.49
CA LYS A 229 -93.47 1.49 -6.25
C LYS A 229 -92.25 0.60 -6.50
N GLN A 230 -92.33 -0.32 -7.47
CA GLN A 230 -91.20 -1.19 -7.83
C GLN A 230 -90.03 -0.38 -8.40
N ASP A 231 -90.30 0.65 -9.20
CA ASP A 231 -89.28 1.55 -9.73
C ASP A 231 -88.59 2.33 -8.59
N ASP A 232 -89.37 2.89 -7.66
CA ASP A 232 -88.83 3.56 -6.46
C ASP A 232 -87.95 2.60 -5.63
N PHE A 233 -88.38 1.35 -5.44
CA PHE A 233 -87.58 0.33 -4.75
C PHE A 233 -86.29 -0.01 -5.51
N MET A 234 -86.31 -0.02 -6.84
CA MET A 234 -85.13 -0.25 -7.66
C MET A 234 -84.13 0.90 -7.50
N VAL A 235 -84.59 2.15 -7.53
CA VAL A 235 -83.74 3.33 -7.31
C VAL A 235 -83.07 3.26 -5.93
N ILE A 236 -83.83 3.00 -4.86
CA ILE A 236 -83.30 2.86 -3.50
C ILE A 236 -82.27 1.73 -3.42
N LEU A 237 -82.51 0.61 -4.11
CA LEU A 237 -81.55 -0.49 -4.17
C LEU A 237 -80.25 -0.04 -4.85
N THR A 238 -80.35 0.62 -5.99
CA THR A 238 -79.19 1.10 -6.74
C THR A 238 -78.38 2.11 -5.93
N GLU A 239 -79.02 3.06 -5.25
CA GLU A 239 -78.36 4.01 -4.35
C GLU A 239 -77.61 3.28 -3.23
N ARG A 240 -78.27 2.32 -2.56
CA ARG A 240 -77.63 1.54 -1.49
C ARG A 240 -76.46 0.70 -1.98
N ILE A 241 -76.54 0.12 -3.18
CA ILE A 241 -75.41 -0.61 -3.79
C ILE A 241 -74.25 0.36 -4.03
N ASN A 242 -74.53 1.54 -4.56
CA ASN A 242 -73.51 2.55 -4.80
C ASN A 242 -72.85 3.01 -3.49
N ASP A 243 -73.64 3.23 -2.44
CA ASP A 243 -73.12 3.56 -1.11
C ASP A 243 -72.23 2.45 -0.53
N GLN A 244 -72.64 1.19 -0.67
CA GLN A 244 -71.82 0.04 -0.25
C GLN A 244 -70.50 -0.03 -1.04
N ILE A 245 -70.53 0.23 -2.34
CA ILE A 245 -69.32 0.27 -3.18
C ILE A 245 -68.40 1.41 -2.73
N ASN A 246 -68.94 2.60 -2.45
CA ASN A 246 -68.15 3.74 -1.98
C ASN A 246 -67.50 3.46 -0.62
N VAL A 247 -68.26 2.94 0.35
CA VAL A 247 -67.74 2.56 1.67
C VAL A 247 -66.63 1.52 1.56
N MET A 248 -66.80 0.53 0.67
CA MET A 248 -65.80 -0.51 0.43
C MET A 248 -64.54 0.03 -0.24
N ASN A 249 -64.68 0.89 -1.26
CA ASN A 249 -63.56 1.58 -1.91
C ASN A 249 -62.78 2.44 -0.93
N ASP A 250 -63.45 3.23 -0.09
CA ASP A 250 -62.80 4.06 0.92
C ASP A 250 -62.06 3.19 1.95
N CYS A 251 -62.62 2.03 2.33
CA CYS A 251 -61.96 1.07 3.20
C CYS A 251 -60.68 0.54 2.55
N TYR A 252 -60.76 0.06 1.30
CA TYR A 252 -59.59 -0.42 0.57
C TYR A 252 -58.51 0.64 0.41
N GLN A 253 -58.87 1.88 0.09
CA GLN A 253 -57.92 2.98 -0.03
C GLN A 253 -57.23 3.28 1.31
N ARG A 254 -58.00 3.31 2.40
CA ARG A 254 -57.46 3.53 3.76
C ARG A 254 -56.51 2.41 4.17
N GLU A 255 -56.89 1.15 3.97
CA GLU A 255 -56.02 0.02 4.33
C GLU A 255 -54.77 -0.06 3.46
N LEU A 256 -54.86 0.22 2.15
CA LEU A 256 -53.70 0.34 1.29
C LEU A 256 -52.76 1.47 1.73
N HIS A 257 -53.31 2.63 2.11
CA HIS A 257 -52.51 3.73 2.62
C HIS A 257 -51.81 3.36 3.95
N ASN A 258 -52.51 2.68 4.86
CA ASN A 258 -51.92 2.20 6.11
C ASN A 258 -50.79 1.20 5.86
N LEU A 259 -51.00 0.23 4.97
CA LEU A 259 -49.98 -0.74 4.57
C LEU A 259 -48.75 -0.04 3.98
N GLN A 260 -48.97 0.93 3.08
CA GLN A 260 -47.89 1.70 2.48
C GLN A 260 -47.10 2.48 3.54
N ASN A 261 -47.76 3.05 4.53
CA ASN A 261 -47.10 3.76 5.63
C ASN A 261 -46.24 2.81 6.47
N VAL A 262 -46.74 1.63 6.83
CA VAL A 262 -45.97 0.61 7.56
C VAL A 262 -44.75 0.15 6.76
N VAL A 263 -44.93 -0.19 5.48
CA VAL A 263 -43.82 -0.58 4.60
C VAL A 263 -42.78 0.53 4.45
N ASN A 264 -43.21 1.80 4.39
CA ASN A 264 -42.28 2.93 4.35
C ASN A 264 -41.48 3.07 5.65
N VAL A 265 -42.09 2.81 6.81
CA VAL A 265 -41.40 2.83 8.11
C VAL A 265 -40.35 1.73 8.15
N GLU A 266 -40.72 0.48 7.84
CA GLU A 266 -39.79 -0.66 7.79
C GLU A 266 -38.62 -0.40 6.84
N LYS A 267 -38.92 0.13 5.65
CA LYS A 267 -37.89 0.53 4.68
C LYS A 267 -36.94 1.57 5.28
N ASN A 268 -37.46 2.59 5.96
CA ASN A 268 -36.63 3.64 6.57
C ASN A 268 -35.78 3.10 7.72
N GLU A 269 -36.29 2.17 8.51
CA GLU A 269 -35.55 1.50 9.58
C GLU A 269 -34.39 0.67 9.01
N VAL A 270 -34.67 -0.18 8.01
CA VAL A 270 -33.64 -0.96 7.31
C VAL A 270 -32.59 -0.04 6.69
N LEU A 271 -33.00 1.05 6.03
CA LEU A 271 -32.06 2.02 5.47
C LEU A 271 -31.20 2.70 6.54
N SER A 272 -31.79 3.05 7.69
CA SER A 272 -31.07 3.64 8.83
C SER A 272 -30.04 2.67 9.42
N GLU A 273 -30.40 1.40 9.59
CA GLU A 273 -29.47 0.36 10.04
C GLU A 273 -28.32 0.15 9.05
N ARG A 274 -28.62 0.04 7.77
CA ARG A 274 -27.59 -0.09 6.72
C ARG A 274 -26.69 1.13 6.66
N LYS A 275 -27.24 2.34 6.82
CA LYS A 275 -26.45 3.58 6.90
C LYS A 275 -25.51 3.58 8.10
N LYS A 276 -25.98 3.18 9.29
CA LYS A 276 -25.13 3.04 10.49
C LYS A 276 -24.03 2.00 10.30
N GLN A 277 -24.34 0.87 9.67
CA GLN A 277 -23.34 -0.15 9.33
C GLN A 277 -22.28 0.41 8.39
N TRP A 278 -22.70 1.15 7.36
CA TRP A 278 -21.81 1.81 6.41
C TRP A 278 -20.91 2.86 7.10
N GLU A 279 -21.49 3.74 7.93
CA GLU A 279 -20.75 4.74 8.70
C GLU A 279 -19.71 4.09 9.62
N LYS A 280 -20.07 2.98 10.29
CA LYS A 280 -19.12 2.21 11.12
C LYS A 280 -17.97 1.63 10.29
N MET A 281 -18.27 1.08 9.11
CA MET A 281 -17.24 0.54 8.21
C MET A 281 -16.34 1.65 7.65
N SER A 282 -16.92 2.79 7.27
CA SER A 282 -16.18 3.97 6.80
C SER A 282 -15.25 4.49 7.90
N GLY A 283 -15.76 4.68 9.12
CA GLY A 283 -14.96 5.13 10.26
C GLY A 283 -13.83 4.14 10.62
N ASN A 284 -14.08 2.82 10.52
CA ASN A 284 -13.03 1.83 10.72
C ASN A 284 -11.96 1.89 9.61
N LYS A 285 -12.37 2.10 8.35
CA LYS A 285 -11.44 2.30 7.24
C LYS A 285 -10.58 3.55 7.47
N GLU A 286 -11.18 4.69 7.79
CA GLU A 286 -10.46 5.94 8.08
C GLU A 286 -9.47 5.77 9.24
N ARG A 287 -9.87 5.06 10.31
CA ARG A 287 -8.98 4.74 11.43
C ARG A 287 -7.78 3.90 10.99
N LEU A 288 -8.01 2.86 10.18
CA LEU A 288 -6.94 1.99 9.67
C LEU A 288 -6.01 2.74 8.69
N GLU A 289 -6.55 3.63 7.87
CA GLU A 289 -5.75 4.49 6.99
C GLU A 289 -4.87 5.43 7.82
N LEU A 290 -5.41 6.04 8.87
CA LEU A 290 -4.62 6.88 9.78
C LEU A 290 -3.52 6.08 10.48
N GLU A 291 -3.82 4.89 10.99
CA GLU A 291 -2.84 4.00 11.62
C GLU A 291 -1.73 3.60 10.64
N ASN A 292 -2.07 3.35 9.37
CA ASN A 292 -1.10 3.06 8.33
C ASN A 292 -0.19 4.26 8.03
N MET A 293 -0.77 5.47 7.94
CA MET A 293 -0.01 6.70 7.73
C MET A 293 0.96 6.98 8.88
N VAL A 294 0.55 6.73 10.13
CA VAL A 294 1.43 6.85 11.30
C VAL A 294 2.58 5.85 11.20
N LYS A 295 2.32 4.57 10.94
CA LYS A 295 3.38 3.56 10.75
C LYS A 295 4.36 3.95 9.64
N ARG A 296 3.85 4.51 8.54
CA ARG A 296 4.70 5.00 7.44
C ARG A 296 5.57 6.16 7.88
N TYR A 297 5.04 7.07 8.70
CA TYR A 297 5.82 8.17 9.27
C TYR A 297 6.91 7.63 10.21
N ASP A 298 6.58 6.67 11.07
CA ASP A 298 7.54 6.04 11.99
C ASP A 298 8.69 5.39 11.21
N TYR A 299 8.40 4.64 10.14
CA TYR A 299 9.45 4.07 9.27
C TYR A 299 10.32 5.14 8.61
N LEU A 300 9.73 6.25 8.16
CA LEU A 300 10.50 7.35 7.58
C LEU A 300 11.43 7.98 8.62
N GLN A 301 10.95 8.18 9.84
CA GLN A 301 11.77 8.69 10.93
C GLN A 301 12.92 7.74 11.27
N GLU A 302 12.66 6.42 11.37
CA GLU A 302 13.71 5.42 11.57
C GLU A 302 14.77 5.44 10.45
N TYR A 303 14.36 5.64 9.20
CA TYR A 303 15.29 5.77 8.08
C TYR A 303 16.10 7.07 8.12
N GLU A 304 15.49 8.18 8.53
CA GLU A 304 16.19 9.46 8.72
C GLU A 304 17.26 9.33 9.81
N GLU A 305 16.92 8.73 10.95
CA GLU A 305 17.88 8.47 12.04
C GLU A 305 19.04 7.55 11.59
N GLN A 306 18.75 6.52 10.79
CA GLN A 306 19.77 5.65 10.20
C GLN A 306 20.67 6.39 9.20
N ILE A 307 20.12 7.28 8.38
CA ILE A 307 20.92 8.11 7.47
C ILE A 307 21.83 9.05 8.25
N ASP A 308 21.31 9.72 9.28
CA ASP A 308 22.08 10.66 10.09
C ASP A 308 23.25 9.97 10.81
N SER A 309 22.99 8.81 11.43
CA SER A 309 24.05 7.99 12.03
C SER A 309 25.10 7.54 11.01
N MET A 310 24.69 7.07 9.82
CA MET A 310 25.63 6.70 8.76
C MET A 310 26.47 7.89 8.30
N ILE A 311 25.88 9.09 8.19
CA ILE A 311 26.60 10.32 7.84
C ILE A 311 27.67 10.63 8.89
N ILE A 312 27.34 10.52 10.18
CA ILE A 312 28.28 10.72 11.28
C ILE A 312 29.44 9.71 11.20
N GLU A 313 29.15 8.42 11.05
CA GLU A 313 30.17 7.37 10.91
C GLU A 313 31.08 7.61 9.68
N GLN A 314 30.50 8.02 8.55
CA GLN A 314 31.28 8.38 7.36
C GLN A 314 32.18 9.59 7.62
N HIS A 315 31.70 10.61 8.31
CA HIS A 315 32.53 11.76 8.67
C HIS A 315 33.67 11.39 9.63
N GLU A 316 33.43 10.53 10.61
CA GLU A 316 34.46 10.03 11.52
C GLU A 316 35.52 9.22 10.79
N THR A 317 35.11 8.26 9.95
CA THR A 317 36.03 7.46 9.14
C THR A 317 36.85 8.31 8.16
N MET A 318 36.24 9.32 7.53
CA MET A 318 36.96 10.28 6.70
C MET A 318 37.97 11.10 7.51
N ARG A 319 37.62 11.52 8.73
CA ARG A 319 38.52 12.24 9.64
C ARG A 319 39.70 11.38 10.04
N ASP A 320 39.47 10.11 10.37
CA ASP A 320 40.52 9.15 10.72
C ASP A 320 41.47 8.91 9.54
N GLN A 321 40.93 8.67 8.35
CA GLN A 321 41.72 8.52 7.13
C GLN A 321 42.56 9.78 6.84
N LYS A 322 41.95 10.96 6.98
CA LYS A 322 42.66 12.24 6.84
C LYS A 322 43.82 12.34 7.84
N MET A 323 43.59 12.04 9.13
CA MET A 323 44.63 12.06 10.15
C MET A 323 45.78 11.08 9.83
N ILE A 324 45.46 9.87 9.35
CA ILE A 324 46.45 8.88 8.92
C ILE A 324 47.29 9.41 7.75
N MET A 325 46.64 10.00 6.75
CA MET A 325 47.32 10.53 5.57
C MET A 325 48.17 11.75 5.91
N GLU A 326 47.69 12.67 6.74
CA GLU A 326 48.46 13.82 7.24
C GLU A 326 49.67 13.36 8.06
N THR A 327 49.52 12.32 8.90
CA THR A 327 50.65 11.76 9.66
C THR A 327 51.70 11.14 8.72
N LYS A 328 51.28 10.41 7.68
CA LYS A 328 52.21 9.86 6.67
C LYS A 328 52.90 10.97 5.89
N LEU A 329 52.17 12.01 5.48
CA LEU A 329 52.71 13.18 4.80
C LEU A 329 53.76 13.87 5.67
N ASN A 330 53.46 14.14 6.94
CA ASN A 330 54.39 14.75 7.89
C ASN A 330 55.66 13.91 8.05
N LYS A 331 55.55 12.58 8.15
CA LYS A 331 56.73 11.68 8.20
C LYS A 331 57.58 11.79 6.95
N LEU A 332 56.97 11.80 5.76
CA LEU A 332 57.68 11.97 4.49
C LEU A 332 58.36 13.33 4.41
N THR A 333 57.70 14.41 4.83
CA THR A 333 58.29 15.76 4.87
C THR A 333 59.49 15.83 5.82
N VAL A 334 59.43 15.16 6.97
CA VAL A 334 60.58 15.07 7.90
C VAL A 334 61.75 14.30 7.28
N GLU A 335 61.49 13.15 6.65
CA GLU A 335 62.55 12.39 5.96
C GLU A 335 63.14 13.19 4.79
N GLU A 336 62.31 13.87 4.00
CA GLU A 336 62.78 14.75 2.93
C GLU A 336 63.71 15.85 3.46
N ASN A 337 63.29 16.56 4.51
CA ASN A 337 64.12 17.60 5.15
C ASN A 337 65.44 17.02 5.71
N ARG A 338 65.41 15.78 6.23
CA ARG A 338 66.61 15.06 6.68
C ARG A 338 67.55 14.76 5.51
N TYR A 339 67.04 14.26 4.39
CA TYR A 339 67.83 14.04 3.17
C TYR A 339 68.41 15.34 2.63
N GLN A 340 67.61 16.41 2.55
CA GLN A 340 68.07 17.73 2.12
C GLN A 340 69.22 18.23 3.01
N SER A 341 69.10 18.10 4.33
CA SER A 341 70.15 18.46 5.30
C SER A 341 71.41 17.62 5.12
N ALA A 342 71.28 16.30 4.93
CA ALA A 342 72.42 15.41 4.70
C ALA A 342 73.16 15.72 3.39
N VAL A 343 72.43 16.03 2.32
CA VAL A 343 73.00 16.47 1.04
C VAL A 343 73.71 17.81 1.20
N LEU A 344 73.14 18.76 1.93
CA LEU A 344 73.78 20.05 2.21
C LEU A 344 75.11 19.86 2.95
N ILE A 345 75.13 19.05 4.01
CA ILE A 345 76.37 18.72 4.75
C ILE A 345 77.39 18.04 3.84
N SER A 346 76.96 17.06 3.03
CA SER A 346 77.85 16.35 2.09
C SER A 346 78.42 17.28 1.04
N LYS A 347 77.62 18.25 0.56
CA LYS A 347 78.06 19.31 -0.34
C LYS A 347 79.13 20.20 0.31
N GLU A 348 78.92 20.63 1.56
CA GLU A 348 79.93 21.43 2.28
C GLU A 348 81.22 20.63 2.56
N LEU A 349 81.12 19.34 2.90
CA LEU A 349 82.29 18.46 3.04
C LEU A 349 83.06 18.31 1.72
N LEU A 350 82.35 18.14 0.59
CA LEU A 350 82.98 18.07 -0.71
C LEU A 350 83.65 19.41 -1.08
N ASN A 351 82.97 20.53 -0.84
CA ASN A 351 83.54 21.87 -1.03
C ASN A 351 84.82 22.06 -0.21
N TYR A 352 84.80 21.66 1.07
CA TYR A 352 85.98 21.70 1.92
C TYR A 352 87.13 20.82 1.38
N ASN A 353 86.82 19.58 0.98
CA ASN A 353 87.81 18.68 0.39
C ASN A 353 88.43 19.26 -0.89
N VAL A 354 87.62 19.87 -1.76
CA VAL A 354 88.09 20.56 -2.96
C VAL A 354 89.03 21.71 -2.60
N GLN A 355 88.67 22.54 -1.60
CA GLN A 355 89.53 23.63 -1.14
C GLN A 355 90.88 23.12 -0.59
N VAL A 356 90.88 22.05 0.19
CA VAL A 356 92.11 21.43 0.72
C VAL A 356 92.99 20.89 -0.42
N LEU A 357 92.40 20.20 -1.39
CA LEU A 357 93.13 19.70 -2.56
C LEU A 357 93.72 20.85 -3.39
N GLN A 358 92.96 21.94 -3.55
CA GLN A 358 93.43 23.12 -4.26
C GLN A 358 94.60 23.79 -3.54
N LYS A 359 94.54 23.95 -2.20
CA LYS A 359 95.69 24.44 -1.42
C LYS A 359 96.92 23.52 -1.54
N ARG A 360 96.74 22.20 -1.44
CA ARG A 360 97.82 21.23 -1.67
C ARG A 360 98.41 21.34 -3.07
N GLN A 361 97.58 21.57 -4.09
CA GLN A 361 98.04 21.75 -5.45
C GLN A 361 98.85 23.03 -5.60
N ASP A 362 98.43 24.12 -4.96
CA ASP A 362 99.16 25.39 -4.92
C ASP A 362 100.49 25.25 -4.18
N GLU A 363 100.52 24.59 -3.02
CA GLU A 363 101.75 24.26 -2.28
C GLU A 363 102.70 23.40 -3.13
N ASN A 364 102.18 22.33 -3.74
CA ASN A 364 102.97 21.49 -4.65
C ASN A 364 103.48 22.27 -5.86
N ARG A 365 102.72 23.24 -6.37
CA ARG A 365 103.16 24.13 -7.46
C ARG A 365 104.29 25.04 -7.00
N VAL A 366 104.23 25.58 -5.79
CA VAL A 366 105.31 26.38 -5.18
C VAL A 366 106.56 25.54 -4.97
N ILE A 367 106.43 24.35 -4.36
CA ILE A 367 107.54 23.42 -4.13
C ILE A 367 108.18 23.00 -5.45
N LYS A 368 107.39 22.59 -6.46
CA LYS A 368 107.89 22.31 -7.81
C LYS A 368 108.61 23.52 -8.41
N GLY A 369 108.09 24.72 -8.21
CA GLY A 369 108.74 25.97 -8.65
C GLY A 369 110.07 26.25 -7.93
N GLN A 370 110.17 25.96 -6.63
CA GLN A 370 111.41 26.06 -5.85
C GLN A 370 112.44 25.01 -6.28
N GLN A 371 112.03 23.74 -6.39
CA GLN A 371 112.86 22.66 -6.88
C GLN A 371 113.39 22.95 -8.29
N LYS A 372 112.54 23.44 -9.20
CA LYS A 372 112.96 23.86 -10.55
C LYS A 372 114.02 24.97 -10.52
N ARG A 373 113.90 25.94 -9.60
CA ARG A 373 114.92 26.99 -9.40
C ARG A 373 116.24 26.42 -8.86
N ILE A 374 116.21 25.44 -7.96
CA ILE A 374 117.41 24.75 -7.46
C ILE A 374 118.08 23.97 -8.60
N VAL A 375 117.29 23.20 -9.36
CA VAL A 375 117.78 22.46 -10.54
C VAL A 375 118.46 23.40 -11.52
N ASN A 376 117.87 24.56 -11.83
CA ASN A 376 118.48 25.55 -12.71
C ASN A 376 119.80 26.09 -12.14
N ARG A 377 119.87 26.44 -10.84
CA ARG A 377 121.13 26.87 -10.20
C ARG A 377 122.23 25.81 -10.23
N LEU A 378 121.86 24.55 -10.02
CA LEU A 378 122.80 23.42 -10.15
C LEU A 378 123.25 23.25 -11.59
N GLN A 379 122.34 23.35 -12.57
CA GLN A 379 122.69 23.34 -13.99
C GLN A 379 123.63 24.48 -14.36
N ASP A 380 123.40 25.69 -13.86
CA ASP A 380 124.28 26.85 -14.08
C ASP A 380 125.66 26.65 -13.43
N SER A 381 125.70 26.11 -12.20
CA SER A 381 126.96 25.75 -11.53
C SER A 381 127.74 24.70 -12.30
N VAL A 382 127.05 23.68 -12.83
CA VAL A 382 127.66 22.67 -13.70
C VAL A 382 128.17 23.29 -15.01
N ARG A 383 127.41 24.19 -15.63
CA ARG A 383 127.89 24.92 -16.83
C ARG A 383 129.13 25.76 -16.51
N LYS A 384 129.14 26.45 -15.36
CA LYS A 384 130.27 27.25 -14.91
C LYS A 384 131.50 26.39 -14.65
N LEU A 385 131.37 25.29 -13.91
CA LEU A 385 132.46 24.34 -13.67
C LEU A 385 132.99 23.73 -14.97
N ARG A 386 132.12 23.41 -15.94
CA ARG A 386 132.55 22.97 -17.28
C ARG A 386 133.34 24.05 -18.03
N GLN A 387 132.96 25.31 -17.88
CA GLN A 387 133.69 26.43 -18.49
C GLN A 387 135.04 26.65 -17.79
N GLU A 388 135.08 26.68 -16.45
CA GLU A 388 136.32 26.78 -15.67
C GLU A 388 137.29 25.63 -16.01
N GLN A 389 136.78 24.40 -16.13
CA GLN A 389 137.57 23.25 -16.59
C GLN A 389 138.14 23.45 -17.99
N LYS A 390 137.34 23.98 -18.92
CA LYS A 390 137.78 24.26 -20.30
C LYS A 390 138.87 25.34 -20.32
N ASP A 391 138.72 26.39 -19.53
CA ASP A 391 139.69 27.48 -19.41
C ASP A 391 141.00 26.98 -18.77
N GLU A 392 140.93 26.10 -17.76
CA GLU A 392 142.10 25.49 -17.13
C GLU A 392 142.85 24.55 -18.09
N ILE A 393 142.13 23.74 -18.87
CA ILE A 393 142.73 22.93 -19.95
C ILE A 393 143.47 23.85 -20.93
N GLN A 394 142.86 24.97 -21.32
CA GLN A 394 143.48 25.92 -22.23
C GLN A 394 144.75 26.57 -21.64
N ARG A 395 144.73 26.91 -20.33
CA ARG A 395 145.92 27.41 -19.61
C ARG A 395 147.05 26.38 -19.60
N LEU A 396 146.77 25.14 -19.22
CA LEU A 396 147.75 24.05 -19.20
C LEU A 396 148.33 23.77 -20.60
N VAL A 397 147.51 23.85 -21.65
CA VAL A 397 147.98 23.73 -23.05
C VAL A 397 148.94 24.86 -23.42
N ASN A 398 148.63 26.10 -23.02
CA ASN A 398 149.51 27.26 -23.27
C ASN A 398 150.81 27.18 -22.46
N GLU A 399 150.75 26.77 -21.20
CA GLU A 399 151.92 26.59 -20.33
C GLU A 399 152.84 25.47 -20.84
N LYS A 400 152.26 24.34 -21.26
CA LYS A 400 153.01 23.27 -21.94
C LYS A 400 153.75 23.80 -23.17
N LYS A 401 153.10 24.66 -23.96
CA LYS A 401 153.73 25.28 -25.15
C LYS A 401 154.89 26.20 -24.77
N GLN A 402 154.72 27.05 -23.75
CA GLN A 402 155.78 27.94 -23.24
C GLN A 402 156.98 27.16 -22.69
N LEU A 403 156.74 26.08 -21.95
CA LEU A 403 157.79 25.20 -21.43
C LEU A 403 158.52 24.48 -22.57
N GLN A 404 157.80 24.01 -23.61
CA GLN A 404 158.44 23.43 -24.79
C GLN A 404 159.33 24.43 -25.53
N ASP A 405 158.90 25.68 -25.68
CA ASP A 405 159.71 26.73 -26.32
C ASP A 405 160.94 27.10 -25.47
N SER A 406 160.79 27.12 -24.13
CA SER A 406 161.92 27.32 -23.20
C SER A 406 162.95 26.18 -23.25
N ILE A 407 162.48 24.93 -23.34
CA ILE A 407 163.35 23.75 -23.51
C ILE A 407 164.09 23.82 -24.85
N LYS A 408 163.40 24.21 -25.94
CA LYS A 408 164.06 24.41 -27.25
C LYS A 408 165.16 25.48 -27.20
N ASN A 409 164.90 26.60 -26.54
CA ASN A 409 165.88 27.68 -26.37
C ASN A 409 167.09 27.24 -25.52
N LEU A 410 166.85 26.55 -24.40
CA LEU A 410 167.93 25.99 -23.56
C LEU A 410 168.75 24.94 -24.31
N HIS A 411 168.10 24.07 -25.09
CA HIS A 411 168.80 23.09 -25.92
C HIS A 411 169.66 23.77 -27.01
N GLY A 412 169.19 24.89 -27.59
CA GLY A 412 169.99 25.73 -28.49
C GLY A 412 171.20 26.37 -27.81
N ASN A 413 171.04 26.86 -26.57
CA ASN A 413 172.12 27.43 -25.77
C ASN A 413 173.16 26.37 -25.35
N VAL A 414 172.73 25.16 -24.99
CA VAL A 414 173.64 24.04 -24.66
C VAL A 414 174.44 23.61 -25.89
N ASN A 415 173.83 23.58 -27.07
CA ASN A 415 174.52 23.18 -28.29
C ASN A 415 175.56 24.23 -28.73
N THR A 416 175.24 25.52 -28.63
CA THR A 416 176.20 26.62 -28.90
C THR A 416 177.34 26.65 -27.88
N LEU A 417 177.07 26.37 -26.60
CA LEU A 417 178.09 26.19 -25.56
C LEU A 417 179.00 25.00 -25.85
N ASN A 418 178.47 23.86 -26.29
CA ASN A 418 179.28 22.69 -26.67
C ASN A 418 180.19 22.97 -27.87
N VAL A 419 179.70 23.69 -28.88
CA VAL A 419 180.54 24.14 -30.01
C VAL A 419 181.66 25.07 -29.52
N ARG A 420 181.33 26.03 -28.64
CA ARG A 420 182.33 26.89 -27.98
C ARG A 420 183.35 26.08 -27.18
N LEU A 421 182.92 25.09 -26.42
CA LEU A 421 183.79 24.24 -25.62
C LEU A 421 184.77 23.44 -26.48
N LYS A 422 184.32 22.89 -27.62
CA LYS A 422 185.20 22.25 -28.62
C LYS A 422 186.22 23.21 -29.21
N THR A 423 185.83 24.45 -29.54
CA THR A 423 186.78 25.47 -30.02
C THR A 423 187.76 25.94 -28.94
N LEU A 424 187.31 26.00 -27.68
CA LEU A 424 188.16 26.35 -26.55
C LEU A 424 189.18 25.24 -26.27
N ALA A 425 188.76 23.98 -26.27
CA ALA A 425 189.65 22.83 -26.15
C ALA A 425 190.72 22.85 -27.24
N ALA A 426 190.35 23.08 -28.51
CA ALA A 426 191.31 23.20 -29.61
C ALA A 426 192.30 24.39 -29.44
N SER A 427 191.82 25.54 -28.95
CA SER A 427 192.68 26.71 -28.64
C SER A 427 193.63 26.43 -27.47
N SER A 428 193.14 25.75 -26.43
CA SER A 428 193.92 25.40 -25.25
C SER A 428 195.02 24.39 -25.57
N THR A 429 194.75 23.37 -26.40
CA THR A 429 195.78 22.45 -26.89
C THR A 429 196.83 23.19 -27.74
N LYS A 430 196.42 24.19 -28.53
CA LYS A 430 197.35 25.02 -29.32
C LYS A 430 198.22 25.94 -28.45
N LYS A 431 197.69 26.44 -27.32
CA LYS A 431 198.47 27.17 -26.31
C LYS A 431 199.40 26.24 -25.52
N TYR A 432 198.96 25.02 -25.21
CA TYR A 432 199.76 24.01 -24.53
C TYR A 432 201.04 23.67 -25.32
N PHE A 433 200.95 23.49 -26.65
CA PHE A 433 202.14 23.28 -27.48
C PHE A 433 203.02 24.52 -27.65
N LYS A 434 202.44 25.74 -27.74
CA LYS A 434 203.25 26.97 -27.83
C LYS A 434 204.02 27.31 -26.53
N LEU A 435 203.45 26.96 -25.37
CA LEU A 435 204.12 27.17 -24.08
C LEU A 435 205.16 26.10 -23.80
N TRP A 436 204.92 24.87 -24.29
CA TRP A 436 205.90 23.80 -24.31
C TRP A 436 207.16 24.21 -25.10
N ASP A 437 207.01 24.78 -26.29
CA ASP A 437 208.16 25.24 -27.10
C ASP A 437 208.91 26.44 -26.46
N PHE A 438 208.21 27.33 -25.76
CA PHE A 438 208.84 28.49 -25.09
C PHE A 438 209.61 28.09 -23.83
N ASN A 439 209.05 27.23 -22.98
CA ASN A 439 209.75 26.79 -21.77
C ASN A 439 210.89 25.80 -22.07
N GLN A 440 210.83 25.05 -23.18
CA GLN A 440 211.97 24.26 -23.65
C GLN A 440 213.16 25.18 -23.97
N GLY A 441 212.94 26.36 -24.55
CA GLY A 441 214.00 27.35 -24.80
C GLY A 441 214.56 27.99 -23.52
N VAL A 442 213.71 28.24 -22.52
CA VAL A 442 214.15 28.76 -21.20
C VAL A 442 214.88 27.70 -20.37
N ALA A 443 214.55 26.41 -20.58
CA ALA A 443 215.29 25.28 -20.04
C ALA A 443 216.72 25.15 -20.61
N GLU A 444 217.03 25.73 -21.76
CA GLU A 444 218.41 25.76 -22.29
C GLU A 444 219.19 26.98 -21.77
N GLU A 445 218.55 28.14 -21.61
CA GLU A 445 219.25 29.39 -21.26
C GLU A 445 219.62 29.51 -19.77
N LEU A 446 218.82 28.92 -18.87
CA LEU A 446 219.16 28.86 -17.44
C LEU A 446 220.12 27.72 -17.10
N ILE A 447 220.18 26.68 -17.94
CA ILE A 447 221.25 25.67 -17.90
C ILE A 447 222.58 26.29 -18.37
N ASP A 448 222.58 27.34 -19.20
CA ASP A 448 223.81 28.07 -19.59
C ASP A 448 224.28 29.14 -18.57
N LYS A 449 223.54 29.38 -17.48
CA LYS A 449 224.09 30.08 -16.30
C LYS A 449 224.73 29.13 -15.27
N VAL A 450 224.82 27.83 -15.60
CA VAL A 450 225.87 26.93 -15.10
C VAL A 450 227.22 27.42 -15.65
N ARG A 451 227.91 28.26 -14.87
CA ARG A 451 229.39 28.34 -14.70
C ARG A 451 229.76 29.68 -14.04
N TYR A 452 229.58 29.76 -12.72
CA TYR A 452 230.67 29.86 -11.74
C TYR A 452 230.10 29.75 -10.33
#